data_AF-A0A0F8D017-F1
#
_entry.id   AF-A0A0F8D017-F1
#
_cell.length_a   1.000
_cell.length_b   1.000
_cell.length_c   1.000
_cell.angle_alpha   90.00
_cell.angle_beta   90.00
_cell.angle_gamma   90.00
#
_symmetry.space_group_name_H-M   'P 1'
#
loop_
_entity.id
_entity.type
_entity.pdbx_description
1 polymer ?
#
loop_
_entity_poly.entity_id
_entity_poly.type
_entity_poly.pdbx_seq_one_letter_code
_entity_poly.pdbx_strand_id
1 'polypeptide(L)'
;MPPFMVSAPGKVIVFGEHSVVYGKAAIAAAISLRSYLHVTTLSKSRRVVSLRFPDIDLTHTWKIDDLPWETFHAPEKKKFYYSLVTELDPDLVQAIQPHLEDISPDKPDEIRKIHKASASSFLYLFLSLGSQVFPGCMYTLRSTIPIGAGLGSSASIAVCLSAALLLQLRALSGPHPDQPSDEARTQVERINRWAFVAEMCIHGTPSGVDNTVSTQGKAVVFQRREGLPQIVSPLWEFPELPLLLVDTKQAKSTAHELAKVRKLKETHPKLVNTILDSMDKVTNAARDILEEDGFNEKNEEDLLRIGELMRVNHGLLVSLGVSHPRLERIRELADHQGIGWTKLTGAGGGGCSITLMKPDVSQEKLSDLYGKLEEEGYQRFETSVGCHGIGVLWPAVLKNGGEDDAWGGMEIDVDKFLKAEGTEGGRSLHRYYQTNPASKKFDELGITGLDSADLAAWANAKVLREVASGEIFGNARSERDYWKTVQKDGVPFRSVQKGYDWGTDDQGRLISDYSLSEFEDRLKTLEESLVLGLTPV
;
A
#
# COMPACT_ATOMS: atom_id res chain seq x y z
N MET A 1 0.66 -25.98 -5.99
CA MET A 1 0.43 -24.68 -6.66
C MET A 1 1.63 -23.83 -6.33
N PRO A 2 2.31 -23.24 -7.33
CA PRO A 2 3.46 -22.40 -7.05
C PRO A 2 3.04 -21.21 -6.19
N PRO A 3 3.97 -20.61 -5.41
CA PRO A 3 3.73 -19.34 -4.77
C PRO A 3 3.32 -18.28 -5.80
N PHE A 4 2.39 -17.43 -5.41
CA PHE A 4 1.91 -16.33 -6.24
C PHE A 4 1.66 -15.10 -5.39
N MET A 5 1.62 -13.95 -6.05
CA MET A 5 1.38 -12.68 -5.38
C MET A 5 0.21 -11.95 -6.03
N VAL A 6 -0.62 -11.35 -5.20
CA VAL A 6 -1.70 -10.46 -5.61
C VAL A 6 -1.41 -9.07 -5.06
N SER A 7 -1.72 -8.02 -5.81
CA SER A 7 -1.65 -6.65 -5.30
C SER A 7 -2.86 -5.83 -5.71
N ALA A 8 -3.27 -4.90 -4.87
CA ALA A 8 -4.36 -3.98 -5.16
C ALA A 8 -4.03 -2.57 -4.63
N PRO A 9 -4.35 -1.49 -5.37
CA PRO A 9 -4.10 -0.13 -4.94
C PRO A 9 -5.05 0.32 -3.84
N GLY A 10 -4.64 1.36 -3.11
CA GLY A 10 -5.53 2.19 -2.31
C GLY A 10 -6.35 3.13 -3.20
N LYS A 11 -7.08 4.05 -2.56
CA LYS A 11 -7.89 5.05 -3.25
C LYS A 11 -7.83 6.40 -2.55
N VAL A 12 -8.07 7.46 -3.32
CA VAL A 12 -8.37 8.81 -2.83
C VAL A 12 -9.67 9.32 -3.42
N ILE A 13 -10.32 10.25 -2.74
CA ILE A 13 -11.38 11.05 -3.35
C ILE A 13 -10.70 12.26 -3.98
N VAL A 14 -10.84 12.39 -5.30
CA VAL A 14 -10.28 13.51 -6.06
C VAL A 14 -11.24 14.69 -5.99
N PHE A 15 -12.54 14.43 -6.21
CA PHE A 15 -13.62 15.43 -6.15
C PHE A 15 -14.89 14.84 -5.52
N GLY A 16 -15.73 15.70 -4.93
CA GLY A 16 -17.05 15.33 -4.42
C GLY A 16 -17.10 14.79 -2.98
N GLU A 17 -16.09 15.09 -2.16
CA GLU A 17 -16.15 14.86 -0.72
C GLU A 17 -17.38 15.52 -0.12
N HIS A 18 -18.07 14.85 0.82
CA HIS A 18 -19.31 15.31 1.47
C HIS A 18 -20.52 15.52 0.54
N SER A 19 -20.36 16.10 -0.64
CA SER A 19 -21.44 16.34 -1.60
C SER A 19 -22.09 15.05 -2.09
N VAL A 20 -21.28 13.99 -2.23
CA VAL A 20 -21.74 12.65 -2.54
C VAL A 20 -22.80 12.09 -1.58
N VAL A 21 -22.73 12.48 -0.30
CA VAL A 21 -23.71 12.06 0.72
C VAL A 21 -25.09 12.67 0.43
N TYR A 22 -25.12 13.79 -0.28
CA TYR A 22 -26.32 14.52 -0.67
C TYR A 22 -26.69 14.33 -2.14
N GLY A 23 -26.27 13.21 -2.73
CA GLY A 23 -26.66 12.80 -4.08
C GLY A 23 -25.93 13.49 -5.22
N LYS A 24 -24.81 14.17 -4.93
CA LYS A 24 -23.92 14.75 -5.96
C LYS A 24 -22.91 13.73 -6.46
N ALA A 25 -22.29 14.02 -7.59
CA ALA A 25 -21.22 13.20 -8.14
C ALA A 25 -19.92 13.37 -7.34
N ALA A 26 -19.17 12.27 -7.23
CA ALA A 26 -17.79 12.24 -6.74
C ALA A 26 -16.90 11.44 -7.67
N ILE A 27 -15.64 11.83 -7.79
CA ILE A 27 -14.60 11.07 -8.50
C ILE A 27 -13.67 10.47 -7.45
N ALA A 28 -13.62 9.15 -7.39
CA ALA A 28 -12.66 8.40 -6.60
C ALA A 28 -11.68 7.70 -7.53
N ALA A 29 -10.39 7.70 -7.18
CA ALA A 29 -9.35 7.20 -8.06
C ALA A 29 -8.30 6.38 -7.28
N ALA A 30 -7.73 5.39 -7.96
CA ALA A 30 -6.74 4.49 -7.42
C ALA A 30 -5.40 5.20 -7.25
N ILE A 31 -4.68 4.91 -6.16
CA ILE A 31 -3.33 5.44 -5.92
C ILE A 31 -2.27 4.35 -6.01
N SER A 32 -1.04 4.69 -6.43
CA SER A 32 0.03 3.70 -6.62
C SER A 32 0.60 3.09 -5.32
N LEU A 33 0.10 3.50 -4.15
CA LEU A 33 0.27 2.75 -2.90
C LEU A 33 -0.62 1.50 -2.90
N ARG A 34 -0.06 0.32 -2.63
CA ARG A 34 -0.73 -0.98 -2.80
C ARG A 34 -0.58 -1.87 -1.58
N SER A 35 -1.57 -2.72 -1.36
CA SER A 35 -1.39 -3.92 -0.52
C SER A 35 -0.92 -5.07 -1.40
N TYR A 36 0.02 -5.84 -0.89
CA TYR A 36 0.62 -7.00 -1.53
C TYR A 36 0.36 -8.23 -0.67
N LEU A 37 -0.16 -9.27 -1.28
CA LEU A 37 -0.49 -10.53 -0.64
C LEU A 37 0.29 -11.65 -1.32
N HIS A 38 1.23 -12.24 -0.58
CA HIS A 38 1.97 -13.42 -0.99
C HIS A 38 1.29 -14.67 -0.45
N VAL A 39 0.99 -15.63 -1.32
CA VAL A 39 0.31 -16.87 -0.96
C VAL A 39 1.22 -18.05 -1.22
N THR A 40 1.52 -18.80 -0.16
CA THR A 40 2.33 -20.01 -0.23
C THR A 40 1.50 -21.23 0.13
N THR A 41 1.51 -22.24 -0.72
CA THR A 41 0.90 -23.53 -0.41
C THR A 41 1.81 -24.34 0.50
N LEU A 42 1.28 -24.86 1.60
CA LEU A 42 2.00 -25.70 2.56
C LEU A 42 2.02 -27.17 2.11
N SER A 43 2.90 -27.97 2.73
CA SER A 43 2.96 -29.42 2.49
C SER A 43 1.62 -30.10 2.82
N LYS A 44 1.32 -31.23 2.15
CA LYS A 44 0.06 -31.97 2.32
C LYS A 44 -0.21 -32.41 3.78
N SER A 45 0.84 -32.62 4.56
CA SER A 45 0.74 -32.98 5.99
C SER A 45 0.29 -31.83 6.88
N ARG A 46 0.39 -30.57 6.43
CA ARG A 46 0.01 -29.38 7.20
C ARG A 46 -1.38 -28.91 6.76
N ARG A 47 -2.41 -29.38 7.46
CA ARG A 47 -3.83 -29.01 7.28
C ARG A 47 -4.20 -27.70 7.98
N VAL A 48 -3.41 -26.65 7.76
CA VAL A 48 -3.60 -25.35 8.43
C VAL A 48 -3.67 -24.21 7.44
N VAL A 49 -4.40 -23.18 7.83
CA VAL A 49 -4.46 -21.90 7.13
C VAL A 49 -3.98 -20.80 8.06
N SER A 50 -3.06 -19.96 7.58
CA SER A 50 -2.37 -18.97 8.40
C SER A 50 -2.42 -17.59 7.76
N LEU A 51 -2.72 -16.57 8.57
CA LEU A 51 -2.54 -15.17 8.22
C LEU A 51 -1.27 -14.65 8.90
N ARG A 52 -0.45 -13.93 8.15
CA ARG A 52 0.72 -13.21 8.67
C ARG A 52 0.75 -11.80 8.08
N PHE A 53 0.28 -10.82 8.83
CA PHE A 53 0.24 -9.39 8.45
C PHE A 53 1.19 -8.62 9.39
N PRO A 54 2.50 -8.53 9.06
CA PRO A 54 3.50 -7.95 9.95
C PRO A 54 3.27 -6.46 10.23
N ASP A 55 2.71 -5.71 9.27
CA ASP A 55 2.49 -4.26 9.42
C ASP A 55 1.52 -3.89 10.54
N ILE A 56 0.74 -4.86 11.04
CA ILE A 56 -0.14 -4.71 12.20
C ILE A 56 0.21 -5.70 13.32
N ASP A 57 1.29 -6.47 13.19
CA ASP A 57 1.65 -7.54 14.12
C ASP A 57 0.54 -8.59 14.34
N LEU A 58 -0.13 -8.97 13.25
CA LEU A 58 -1.10 -10.06 13.25
C LEU A 58 -0.46 -11.33 12.69
N THR A 59 -0.34 -12.36 13.53
CA THR A 59 -0.08 -13.73 13.09
C THR A 59 -1.08 -14.65 13.74
N HIS A 60 -1.82 -15.41 12.94
CA HIS A 60 -2.80 -16.36 13.45
C HIS A 60 -2.94 -17.56 12.51
N THR A 61 -3.24 -18.74 13.07
CA THR A 61 -3.32 -19.99 12.32
C THR A 61 -4.51 -20.81 12.79
N TRP A 62 -5.36 -21.24 11.84
CA TRP A 62 -6.45 -22.17 12.08
C TRP A 62 -6.11 -23.55 11.51
N LYS A 63 -6.58 -24.59 12.19
CA LYS A 63 -6.68 -25.93 11.59
C LYS A 63 -7.88 -25.93 10.66
N ILE A 64 -7.67 -26.34 9.41
CA ILE A 64 -8.73 -26.30 8.40
C ILE A 64 -9.89 -27.20 8.82
N ASP A 65 -9.60 -28.36 9.39
CA ASP A 65 -10.61 -29.37 9.71
C ASP A 65 -11.52 -28.96 10.89
N ASP A 66 -11.11 -27.97 11.69
CA ASP A 66 -11.85 -27.49 12.86
C ASP A 66 -12.81 -26.32 12.52
N LEU A 67 -12.79 -25.82 11.29
CA LEU A 67 -13.61 -24.69 10.85
C LEU A 67 -15.08 -25.13 10.57
N PRO A 68 -16.06 -24.21 10.62
CA PRO A 68 -17.48 -24.53 10.57
C PRO A 68 -17.98 -24.82 9.13
N TRP A 69 -17.39 -25.82 8.47
CA TRP A 69 -17.69 -26.18 7.08
C TRP A 69 -19.15 -26.57 6.87
N GLU A 70 -19.72 -27.35 7.79
CA GLU A 70 -21.12 -27.81 7.71
C GLU A 70 -22.11 -26.64 7.61
N THR A 71 -21.88 -25.57 8.37
CA THR A 71 -22.76 -24.38 8.34
C THR A 71 -22.61 -23.61 7.02
N PHE A 72 -21.38 -23.44 6.52
CA PHE A 72 -21.13 -22.72 5.27
C PHE A 72 -21.55 -23.51 4.03
N HIS A 73 -21.53 -24.85 4.10
CA HIS A 73 -21.83 -25.74 2.97
C HIS A 73 -23.23 -26.34 3.03
N ALA A 74 -24.05 -25.95 4.02
CA ALA A 74 -25.47 -26.26 4.07
C ALA A 74 -26.17 -25.82 2.76
N PRO A 75 -27.06 -26.64 2.17
CA PRO A 75 -27.61 -26.40 0.82
C PRO A 75 -28.21 -25.00 0.60
N GLU A 76 -28.86 -24.44 1.61
CA GLU A 76 -29.50 -23.13 1.60
C GLU A 76 -28.53 -21.95 1.85
N LYS A 77 -27.36 -22.23 2.43
CA LYS A 77 -26.34 -21.22 2.78
C LYS A 77 -25.18 -21.18 1.79
N LYS A 78 -24.90 -22.30 1.13
CA LYS A 78 -23.76 -22.47 0.23
C LYS A 78 -23.73 -21.41 -0.85
N LYS A 79 -22.64 -20.64 -0.88
CA LYS A 79 -22.36 -19.69 -1.94
C LYS A 79 -21.45 -20.32 -2.98
N PHE A 80 -21.62 -19.91 -4.23
CA PHE A 80 -20.73 -20.26 -5.33
C PHE A 80 -19.94 -19.02 -5.74
N TYR A 81 -18.80 -19.19 -6.41
CA TYR A 81 -17.97 -18.07 -6.85
C TYR A 81 -18.70 -17.07 -7.76
N TYR A 82 -19.78 -17.50 -8.43
CA TYR A 82 -20.63 -16.68 -9.30
C TYR A 82 -21.89 -16.16 -8.59
N SER A 83 -22.12 -16.52 -7.32
CA SER A 83 -23.26 -16.03 -6.55
C SER A 83 -23.16 -14.52 -6.37
N LEU A 84 -24.31 -13.85 -6.50
CA LEU A 84 -24.43 -12.45 -6.12
C LEU A 84 -24.59 -12.39 -4.59
N VAL A 85 -23.64 -11.74 -3.91
CA VAL A 85 -23.67 -11.58 -2.45
C VAL A 85 -23.73 -10.09 -2.14
N THR A 86 -24.87 -9.65 -1.63
CA THR A 86 -25.18 -8.24 -1.35
C THR A 86 -25.26 -7.93 0.13
N GLU A 87 -25.27 -8.96 0.97
CA GLU A 87 -25.36 -8.87 2.43
C GLU A 87 -24.61 -10.04 3.09
N LEU A 88 -24.27 -9.87 4.36
CA LEU A 88 -23.71 -10.94 5.19
C LEU A 88 -24.83 -11.83 5.72
N ASP A 89 -24.63 -13.13 5.67
CA ASP A 89 -25.55 -14.08 6.30
C ASP A 89 -25.28 -14.10 7.82
N PRO A 90 -26.27 -13.73 8.66
CA PRO A 90 -26.06 -13.64 10.11
C PRO A 90 -25.63 -14.96 10.74
N ASP A 91 -26.13 -16.09 10.23
CA ASP A 91 -25.81 -17.42 10.77
C ASP A 91 -24.34 -17.77 10.46
N LEU A 92 -23.86 -17.41 9.27
CA LEU A 92 -22.46 -17.60 8.88
C LEU A 92 -21.52 -16.70 9.68
N VAL A 93 -21.92 -15.44 9.90
CA VAL A 93 -21.16 -14.49 10.75
C VAL A 93 -21.11 -14.98 12.20
N GLN A 94 -22.18 -15.57 12.71
CA GLN A 94 -22.22 -16.14 14.05
C GLN A 94 -21.33 -17.39 14.14
N ALA A 95 -21.36 -18.26 13.13
CA ALA A 95 -20.58 -19.50 13.11
C ALA A 95 -19.06 -19.27 13.18
N ILE A 96 -18.55 -18.15 12.65
CA ILE A 96 -17.12 -17.84 12.71
C ILE A 96 -16.68 -17.21 14.04
N GLN A 97 -17.59 -16.68 14.87
CA GLN A 97 -17.22 -15.94 16.10
C GLN A 97 -16.32 -16.73 17.06
N PRO A 98 -16.58 -18.02 17.36
CA PRO A 98 -15.71 -18.80 18.26
C PRO A 98 -14.28 -18.90 17.75
N HIS A 99 -14.07 -18.86 16.43
CA HIS A 99 -12.75 -18.94 15.79
C HIS A 99 -12.00 -17.60 15.77
N LEU A 100 -12.62 -16.53 16.28
CA LEU A 100 -12.03 -15.20 16.39
C LEU A 100 -11.62 -14.84 17.83
N GLU A 101 -12.04 -15.64 18.82
CA GLU A 101 -11.85 -15.31 20.25
C GLU A 101 -10.36 -15.26 20.63
N ASP A 102 -9.60 -16.27 20.21
CA ASP A 102 -8.17 -16.44 20.53
C ASP A 102 -7.22 -15.65 19.61
N ILE A 103 -7.74 -14.67 18.88
CA ILE A 103 -6.92 -13.79 18.05
C ILE A 103 -6.28 -12.73 18.93
N SER A 104 -4.95 -12.73 18.94
CA SER A 104 -4.09 -11.75 19.61
C SER A 104 -4.50 -11.49 21.07
N PRO A 105 -4.56 -12.54 21.92
CA PRO A 105 -5.01 -12.41 23.30
C PRO A 105 -4.10 -11.53 24.16
N ASP A 106 -2.85 -11.37 23.75
CA ASP A 106 -1.81 -10.56 24.38
C ASP A 106 -1.86 -9.07 23.97
N LYS A 107 -2.67 -8.69 22.98
CA LYS A 107 -2.73 -7.32 22.44
C LYS A 107 -3.85 -6.50 23.10
N PRO A 108 -3.69 -5.16 23.17
CA PRO A 108 -4.75 -4.25 23.58
C PRO A 108 -6.04 -4.41 22.76
N ASP A 109 -7.19 -4.13 23.37
CA ASP A 109 -8.51 -4.32 22.75
C ASP A 109 -8.70 -3.58 21.42
N GLU A 110 -8.11 -2.38 21.29
CA GLU A 110 -8.17 -1.59 20.05
C GLU A 110 -7.46 -2.30 18.89
N ILE A 111 -6.27 -2.84 19.13
CA ILE A 111 -5.50 -3.62 18.15
C ILE A 111 -6.22 -4.95 17.87
N ARG A 112 -6.69 -5.61 18.92
CA ARG A 112 -7.43 -6.88 18.82
C ARG A 112 -8.71 -6.73 17.99
N LYS A 113 -9.39 -5.59 18.08
CA LYS A 113 -10.55 -5.28 17.24
C LYS A 113 -10.19 -5.25 15.75
N ILE A 114 -9.07 -4.60 15.39
CA ILE A 114 -8.57 -4.56 14.01
C ILE A 114 -8.22 -5.98 13.54
N HIS A 115 -7.50 -6.75 14.37
CA HIS A 115 -7.09 -8.11 14.05
C HIS A 115 -8.27 -9.05 13.82
N LYS A 116 -9.26 -9.00 14.72
CA LYS A 116 -10.50 -9.77 14.59
C LYS A 116 -11.29 -9.36 13.36
N ALA A 117 -11.35 -8.08 13.00
CA ALA A 117 -12.03 -7.64 11.77
C ALA A 117 -11.35 -8.20 10.51
N SER A 118 -10.01 -8.11 10.42
CA SER A 118 -9.25 -8.68 9.31
C SER A 118 -9.40 -10.20 9.21
N ALA A 119 -9.34 -10.90 10.35
CA ALA A 119 -9.53 -12.34 10.39
C ALA A 119 -10.97 -12.77 10.08
N SER A 120 -11.97 -12.03 10.56
CA SER A 120 -13.39 -12.25 10.24
C SER A 120 -13.63 -12.14 8.74
N SER A 121 -13.11 -11.08 8.12
CA SER A 121 -13.16 -10.89 6.67
C SER A 121 -12.51 -12.06 5.93
N PHE A 122 -11.32 -12.49 6.37
CA PHE A 122 -10.63 -13.62 5.74
C PHE A 122 -11.40 -14.94 5.90
N LEU A 123 -11.82 -15.31 7.12
CA LEU A 123 -12.53 -16.56 7.39
C LEU A 123 -13.85 -16.63 6.63
N TYR A 124 -14.61 -15.53 6.59
CA TYR A 124 -15.87 -15.47 5.86
C TYR A 124 -15.64 -15.77 4.37
N LEU A 125 -14.64 -15.14 3.74
CA LEU A 125 -14.29 -15.43 2.35
C LEU A 125 -13.77 -16.86 2.17
N PHE A 126 -12.84 -17.30 3.02
CA PHE A 126 -12.21 -18.62 2.93
C PHE A 126 -13.23 -19.75 3.06
N LEU A 127 -14.21 -19.64 3.94
CA LEU A 127 -15.26 -20.65 4.12
C LEU A 127 -16.34 -20.58 3.04
N SER A 128 -16.64 -19.39 2.52
CA SER A 128 -17.61 -19.20 1.45
C SER A 128 -17.09 -19.67 0.08
N LEU A 129 -15.82 -19.41 -0.22
CA LEU A 129 -15.19 -19.76 -1.49
C LEU A 129 -14.43 -21.09 -1.44
N GLY A 130 -13.95 -21.46 -0.26
CA GLY A 130 -13.09 -22.60 -0.07
C GLY A 130 -13.80 -23.93 0.14
N SER A 131 -12.99 -24.95 0.38
CA SER A 131 -13.47 -26.28 0.78
C SER A 131 -12.54 -26.89 1.80
N GLN A 132 -13.06 -27.84 2.59
CA GLN A 132 -12.29 -28.56 3.60
C GLN A 132 -11.05 -29.28 3.01
N VAL A 133 -11.11 -29.65 1.73
CA VAL A 133 -10.00 -30.30 1.00
C VAL A 133 -8.94 -29.32 0.47
N PHE A 134 -9.11 -28.01 0.63
CA PHE A 134 -8.12 -27.02 0.19
C PHE A 134 -6.76 -27.28 0.83
N PRO A 135 -5.64 -27.20 0.09
CA PRO A 135 -4.33 -27.40 0.68
C PRO A 135 -4.07 -26.34 1.76
N GLY A 136 -3.27 -26.69 2.77
CA GLY A 136 -2.86 -25.71 3.77
C GLY A 136 -2.13 -24.56 3.09
N CYS A 137 -2.32 -23.33 3.57
CA CYS A 137 -1.80 -22.13 2.92
C CYS A 137 -1.39 -21.08 3.95
N MET A 138 -0.36 -20.31 3.61
CA MET A 138 0.08 -19.11 4.34
C MET A 138 -0.21 -17.90 3.47
N TYR A 139 -0.95 -16.93 4.02
CA TYR A 139 -1.28 -15.65 3.41
C TYR A 139 -0.49 -14.56 4.13
N THR A 140 0.57 -14.07 3.47
CA THR A 140 1.45 -13.04 4.04
C THR A 140 1.16 -11.70 3.37
N LEU A 141 0.81 -10.68 4.14
CA LEU A 141 0.42 -9.36 3.62
C LEU A 141 1.44 -8.29 4.03
N ARG A 142 1.81 -7.43 3.10
CA ARG A 142 2.50 -6.14 3.33
C ARG A 142 1.79 -5.03 2.58
N SER A 143 1.74 -3.82 3.10
CA SER A 143 1.06 -2.69 2.46
C SER A 143 1.92 -1.44 2.49
N THR A 144 1.98 -0.74 1.35
CA THR A 144 2.51 0.63 1.30
C THR A 144 1.42 1.67 1.56
N ILE A 145 0.17 1.24 1.76
CA ILE A 145 -0.95 2.12 2.08
C ILE A 145 -0.94 2.43 3.58
N PRO A 146 -0.96 3.70 3.97
CA PRO A 146 -1.03 4.10 5.37
C PRO A 146 -2.28 3.57 6.07
N ILE A 147 -2.08 2.90 7.20
CA ILE A 147 -3.17 2.32 8.00
C ILE A 147 -3.98 3.45 8.65
N GLY A 148 -5.30 3.37 8.56
CA GLY A 148 -6.20 4.33 9.23
C GLY A 148 -6.31 5.71 8.58
N ALA A 149 -5.57 5.99 7.51
CA ALA A 149 -5.56 7.29 6.84
C ALA A 149 -6.82 7.60 6.00
N GLY A 150 -7.69 6.59 5.78
CA GLY A 150 -8.87 6.71 4.92
C GLY A 150 -8.59 6.50 3.43
N LEU A 151 -7.47 5.84 3.10
CA LEU A 151 -7.00 5.58 1.74
C LEU A 151 -7.44 4.22 1.19
N GLY A 152 -8.45 3.59 1.79
CA GLY A 152 -9.00 2.32 1.32
C GLY A 152 -8.10 1.10 1.55
N SER A 153 -7.28 1.08 2.60
CA SER A 153 -6.39 -0.07 2.89
C SER A 153 -7.18 -1.37 3.14
N SER A 154 -8.32 -1.32 3.84
CA SER A 154 -9.17 -2.49 4.08
C SER A 154 -9.74 -3.05 2.78
N ALA A 155 -10.20 -2.18 1.88
CA ALA A 155 -10.72 -2.57 0.58
C ALA A 155 -9.62 -3.17 -0.30
N SER A 156 -8.44 -2.58 -0.33
CA SER A 156 -7.26 -3.11 -1.01
C SER A 156 -6.92 -4.53 -0.51
N ILE A 157 -6.95 -4.76 0.81
CA ILE A 157 -6.74 -6.09 1.40
C ILE A 157 -7.86 -7.06 1.01
N ALA A 158 -9.11 -6.64 1.09
CA ALA A 158 -10.27 -7.43 0.70
C ALA A 158 -10.21 -7.89 -0.76
N VAL A 159 -9.76 -7.01 -1.66
CA VAL A 159 -9.52 -7.30 -3.08
C VAL A 159 -8.41 -8.34 -3.25
N CYS A 160 -7.28 -8.17 -2.55
CA CYS A 160 -6.19 -9.14 -2.58
C CYS A 160 -6.63 -10.54 -2.08
N LEU A 161 -7.33 -10.62 -0.95
CA LEU A 161 -7.81 -11.88 -0.39
C LEU A 161 -8.84 -12.55 -1.30
N SER A 162 -9.79 -11.79 -1.84
CA SER A 162 -10.83 -12.29 -2.74
C SER A 162 -10.22 -12.89 -4.00
N ALA A 163 -9.29 -12.17 -4.64
CA ALA A 163 -8.64 -12.66 -5.84
C ALA A 163 -7.73 -13.85 -5.58
N ALA A 164 -6.98 -13.86 -4.47
CA ALA A 164 -6.17 -15.01 -4.10
C ALA A 164 -7.02 -16.27 -3.94
N LEU A 165 -8.13 -16.20 -3.22
CA LEU A 165 -9.03 -17.33 -3.03
C LEU A 165 -9.64 -17.78 -4.37
N LEU A 166 -10.12 -16.85 -5.18
CA LEU A 166 -10.70 -17.13 -6.49
C LEU A 166 -9.68 -17.76 -7.47
N LEU A 167 -8.40 -17.39 -7.39
CA LEU A 167 -7.31 -18.06 -8.13
C LEU A 167 -7.07 -19.49 -7.62
N GLN A 168 -7.03 -19.69 -6.30
CA GLN A 168 -6.79 -21.02 -5.71
C GLN A 168 -7.89 -22.03 -6.06
N LEU A 169 -9.14 -21.56 -6.17
CA LEU A 169 -10.28 -22.39 -6.58
C LEU A 169 -10.45 -22.48 -8.10
N ARG A 170 -9.52 -21.88 -8.87
CA ARG A 170 -9.49 -21.85 -10.34
C ARG A 170 -10.74 -21.25 -10.98
N ALA A 171 -11.40 -20.33 -10.27
CA ALA A 171 -12.49 -19.53 -10.84
C ALA A 171 -11.99 -18.34 -11.65
N LEU A 172 -10.71 -18.00 -11.55
CA LEU A 172 -10.07 -16.98 -12.38
C LEU A 172 -9.11 -17.65 -13.35
N SER A 173 -9.15 -17.21 -14.60
CA SER A 173 -8.08 -17.48 -15.55
C SER A 173 -6.87 -16.64 -15.13
N GLY A 174 -5.66 -17.17 -15.28
CA GLY A 174 -4.46 -16.35 -15.10
C GLY A 174 -4.44 -15.19 -16.11
N PRO A 175 -3.81 -14.05 -15.79
CA PRO A 175 -3.67 -12.95 -16.74
C PRO A 175 -2.90 -13.45 -17.97
N HIS A 176 -3.47 -13.27 -19.16
CA HIS A 176 -2.86 -13.64 -20.43
C HIS A 176 -2.92 -12.45 -21.39
N PRO A 177 -1.86 -12.12 -22.16
CA PRO A 177 -1.86 -10.99 -23.10
C PRO A 177 -3.04 -11.01 -24.09
N ASP A 178 -3.42 -12.21 -24.55
CA ASP A 178 -4.55 -12.40 -25.48
C ASP A 178 -5.92 -12.56 -24.80
N GLN A 179 -6.04 -12.28 -23.50
CA GLN A 179 -7.31 -12.41 -22.81
C GLN A 179 -8.34 -11.40 -23.34
N PRO A 180 -9.54 -11.83 -23.77
CA PRO A 180 -10.58 -10.92 -24.22
C PRO A 180 -10.97 -9.93 -23.12
N SER A 181 -11.19 -8.66 -23.48
CA SER A 181 -11.52 -7.59 -22.54
C SER A 181 -12.79 -7.86 -21.73
N ASP A 182 -13.81 -8.48 -22.33
CA ASP A 182 -15.05 -8.85 -21.65
C ASP A 182 -14.85 -9.99 -20.64
N GLU A 183 -13.94 -10.93 -20.92
CA GLU A 183 -13.57 -11.98 -19.98
C GLU A 183 -12.84 -11.37 -18.78
N ALA A 184 -11.83 -10.52 -19.03
CA ALA A 184 -11.10 -9.81 -18.00
C ALA A 184 -12.05 -8.98 -17.11
N ARG A 185 -12.98 -8.24 -17.72
CA ARG A 185 -14.00 -7.45 -16.99
C ARG A 185 -14.88 -8.32 -16.10
N THR A 186 -15.31 -9.49 -16.60
CA THR A 186 -16.12 -10.44 -15.82
C THR A 186 -15.35 -10.97 -14.60
N GLN A 187 -14.04 -11.21 -14.76
CA GLN A 187 -13.19 -11.66 -13.67
C GLN A 187 -12.94 -10.58 -12.62
N VAL A 188 -12.66 -9.35 -13.05
CA VAL A 188 -12.52 -8.17 -12.19
C VAL A 188 -13.81 -7.92 -11.40
N GLU A 189 -14.97 -7.98 -12.06
CA GLU A 189 -16.27 -7.82 -11.40
C GLU A 189 -16.55 -8.94 -10.37
N ARG A 190 -16.12 -10.18 -10.66
CA ARG A 190 -16.21 -11.29 -9.69
C ARG A 190 -15.37 -11.03 -8.44
N ILE A 191 -14.15 -10.51 -8.62
CA ILE A 191 -13.28 -10.12 -7.50
C ILE A 191 -13.95 -9.01 -6.68
N ASN A 192 -14.48 -7.98 -7.36
CA ASN A 192 -15.12 -6.83 -6.71
C ASN A 192 -16.28 -7.25 -5.80
N ARG A 193 -17.14 -8.17 -6.27
CA ARG A 193 -18.28 -8.68 -5.49
C ARG A 193 -17.84 -9.35 -4.19
N TRP A 194 -16.81 -10.19 -4.24
CA TRP A 194 -16.30 -10.82 -3.02
C TRP A 194 -15.54 -9.84 -2.12
N ALA A 195 -14.83 -8.87 -2.70
CA ALA A 195 -14.19 -7.81 -1.94
C ALA A 195 -15.22 -6.93 -1.21
N PHE A 196 -16.38 -6.67 -1.83
CA PHE A 196 -17.49 -5.98 -1.19
C PHE A 196 -18.01 -6.72 0.05
N VAL A 197 -18.11 -8.06 -0.02
CA VAL A 197 -18.49 -8.90 1.11
C VAL A 197 -17.47 -8.85 2.25
N ALA A 198 -16.19 -8.91 1.92
CA ALA A 198 -15.12 -8.74 2.90
C ALA A 198 -15.18 -7.36 3.58
N GLU A 199 -15.43 -6.30 2.81
CA GLU A 199 -15.62 -4.94 3.35
C GLU A 199 -16.83 -4.84 4.27
N MET A 200 -17.93 -5.56 3.98
CA MET A 200 -19.09 -5.64 4.90
C MET A 200 -18.70 -6.25 6.25
N CYS A 201 -17.78 -7.22 6.28
CA CYS A 201 -17.31 -7.82 7.54
C CYS A 201 -16.56 -6.81 8.43
N ILE A 202 -15.94 -5.80 7.84
CA ILE A 202 -15.10 -4.82 8.54
C ILE A 202 -15.92 -3.56 8.90
N HIS A 203 -16.67 -3.02 7.94
CA HIS A 203 -17.34 -1.72 8.05
C HIS A 203 -18.87 -1.81 8.20
N GLY A 204 -19.46 -3.01 8.08
CA GLY A 204 -20.90 -3.24 8.12
C GLY A 204 -21.59 -2.82 6.81
N THR A 205 -21.74 -1.52 6.60
CA THR A 205 -22.45 -0.94 5.43
C THR A 205 -21.52 -0.10 4.55
N PRO A 206 -20.56 -0.72 3.83
CA PRO A 206 -19.68 -0.03 2.90
C PRO A 206 -20.45 0.50 1.68
N SER A 207 -19.95 1.57 1.06
CA SER A 207 -20.53 2.12 -0.18
C SER A 207 -20.20 1.32 -1.44
N GLY A 208 -19.18 0.46 -1.39
CA GLY A 208 -18.65 -0.26 -2.55
C GLY A 208 -17.71 0.56 -3.45
N VAL A 209 -17.52 1.86 -3.16
CA VAL A 209 -16.58 2.69 -3.94
C VAL A 209 -15.14 2.20 -3.73
N ASP A 210 -14.76 1.96 -2.48
CA ASP A 210 -13.38 1.66 -2.14
C ASP A 210 -12.91 0.35 -2.78
N ASN A 211 -13.69 -0.74 -2.66
CA ASN A 211 -13.37 -2.01 -3.33
C ASN A 211 -13.48 -1.92 -4.85
N THR A 212 -14.42 -1.16 -5.40
CA THR A 212 -14.54 -1.00 -6.86
C THR A 212 -13.30 -0.31 -7.43
N VAL A 213 -12.84 0.78 -6.81
CA VAL A 213 -11.61 1.48 -7.22
C VAL A 213 -10.38 0.59 -7.05
N SER A 214 -10.24 -0.10 -5.90
CA SER A 214 -9.13 -1.03 -5.69
C SER A 214 -9.13 -2.21 -6.68
N THR A 215 -10.31 -2.65 -7.13
CA THR A 215 -10.43 -3.77 -8.06
C THR A 215 -10.17 -3.34 -9.50
N GLN A 216 -10.86 -2.30 -9.97
CA GLN A 216 -10.83 -1.86 -11.37
C GLN A 216 -9.62 -0.96 -11.68
N GLY A 217 -9.14 -0.21 -10.69
CA GLY A 217 -8.13 0.81 -10.88
C GLY A 217 -8.70 2.08 -11.50
N LYS A 218 -7.80 2.89 -12.06
CA LYS A 218 -8.12 4.13 -12.76
C LYS A 218 -8.97 5.03 -11.85
N ALA A 219 -10.13 5.47 -12.32
CA ALA A 219 -11.08 6.21 -11.50
C ALA A 219 -12.52 5.76 -11.75
N VAL A 220 -13.38 6.10 -10.81
CA VAL A 220 -14.83 5.89 -10.91
C VAL A 220 -15.55 7.17 -10.53
N VAL A 221 -16.61 7.48 -11.28
CA VAL A 221 -17.62 8.45 -10.88
C VAL A 221 -18.67 7.70 -10.07
N PHE A 222 -18.89 8.18 -8.84
CA PHE A 222 -19.89 7.64 -7.94
C PHE A 222 -20.96 8.68 -7.64
N GLN A 223 -22.22 8.26 -7.67
CA GLN A 223 -23.34 9.11 -7.27
C GLN A 223 -24.35 8.30 -6.45
N ARG A 224 -24.61 8.78 -5.23
CA ARG A 224 -25.63 8.20 -4.36
C ARG A 224 -27.02 8.59 -4.85
N ARG A 225 -27.93 7.62 -4.93
CA ARG A 225 -29.35 7.87 -5.19
C ARG A 225 -30.18 7.25 -4.08
N GLU A 226 -31.09 8.04 -3.50
CA GLU A 226 -32.00 7.52 -2.48
C GLU A 226 -33.05 6.61 -3.13
N GLY A 227 -33.26 5.42 -2.56
CA GLY A 227 -34.25 4.45 -3.05
C GLY A 227 -33.94 3.82 -4.42
N LEU A 228 -32.78 4.11 -5.00
CA LEU A 228 -32.35 3.58 -6.30
C LEU A 228 -30.93 3.00 -6.20
N PRO A 229 -30.55 2.10 -7.13
CA PRO A 229 -29.17 1.68 -7.27
C PRO A 229 -28.24 2.90 -7.41
N GLN A 230 -27.11 2.83 -6.71
CA GLN A 230 -26.07 3.84 -6.81
C GLN A 230 -25.46 3.81 -8.22
N ILE A 231 -25.07 4.97 -8.74
CA ILE A 231 -24.34 5.01 -10.00
C ILE A 231 -22.86 4.78 -9.68
N VAL A 232 -22.26 3.83 -10.39
CA VAL A 232 -20.81 3.64 -10.44
C VAL A 232 -20.43 3.57 -11.91
N SER A 233 -19.81 4.63 -12.41
CA SER A 233 -19.39 4.75 -13.81
C SER A 233 -17.86 4.79 -13.87
N PRO A 234 -17.20 3.77 -14.44
CA PRO A 234 -15.75 3.74 -14.55
C PRO A 234 -15.25 4.78 -15.57
N LEU A 235 -14.13 5.43 -15.24
CA LEU A 235 -13.36 6.30 -16.12
C LEU A 235 -12.12 5.51 -16.58
N TRP A 236 -12.28 4.68 -17.60
CA TRP A 236 -11.24 3.74 -18.05
C TRP A 236 -9.98 4.43 -18.57
N GLU A 237 -10.16 5.59 -19.22
CA GLU A 237 -9.08 6.40 -19.80
C GLU A 237 -8.52 7.45 -18.82
N PHE A 238 -8.84 7.34 -17.52
CA PHE A 238 -8.32 8.28 -16.53
C PHE A 238 -6.77 8.27 -16.53
N PRO A 239 -6.13 9.44 -16.71
CA PRO A 239 -4.68 9.54 -16.83
C PRO A 239 -3.97 9.29 -15.49
N GLU A 240 -2.71 8.87 -15.55
CA GLU A 240 -1.90 8.73 -14.33
C GLU A 240 -1.27 10.08 -13.96
N LEU A 241 -1.74 10.71 -12.89
CA LEU A 241 -1.29 12.04 -12.47
C LEU A 241 -0.32 11.97 -11.28
N PRO A 242 0.76 12.76 -11.27
CA PRO A 242 1.72 12.80 -10.16
C PRO A 242 1.09 13.43 -8.92
N LEU A 243 1.17 12.74 -7.78
CA LEU A 243 0.46 13.14 -6.57
C LEU A 243 1.35 13.04 -5.32
N LEU A 244 1.50 14.14 -4.61
CA LEU A 244 2.04 14.12 -3.26
C LEU A 244 0.89 13.92 -2.27
N LEU A 245 0.96 12.83 -1.50
CA LEU A 245 0.02 12.53 -0.42
C LEU A 245 0.68 12.88 0.91
N VAL A 246 0.00 13.66 1.75
CA VAL A 246 0.52 14.07 3.06
C VAL A 246 -0.51 13.77 4.13
N ASP A 247 -0.16 12.91 5.08
CA ASP A 247 -0.93 12.68 6.29
C ASP A 247 -0.55 13.71 7.37
N THR A 248 -1.57 14.44 7.84
CA THR A 248 -1.45 15.40 8.93
C THR A 248 -1.07 14.79 10.26
N LYS A 249 -1.19 13.46 10.42
CA LYS A 249 -1.13 12.74 11.70
C LYS A 249 -2.16 13.26 12.73
N GLN A 250 -3.13 14.05 12.27
CA GLN A 250 -4.23 14.55 13.09
C GLN A 250 -5.33 13.50 13.12
N ALA A 251 -5.62 12.99 14.31
CA ALA A 251 -6.77 12.13 14.54
C ALA A 251 -8.06 12.86 14.16
N LYS A 252 -8.96 12.15 13.48
CA LYS A 252 -10.24 12.67 12.98
C LYS A 252 -11.35 11.66 13.16
N SER A 253 -12.59 12.13 13.16
CA SER A 253 -13.78 11.29 13.14
C SER A 253 -14.63 11.61 11.91
N THR A 254 -14.71 10.67 10.97
CA THR A 254 -15.56 10.80 9.77
C THR A 254 -17.01 11.07 10.16
N ALA A 255 -17.52 10.40 11.20
CA ALA A 255 -18.88 10.61 11.69
C ALA A 255 -19.09 12.04 12.23
N HIS A 256 -18.09 12.61 12.90
CA HIS A 256 -18.15 13.98 13.41
C HIS A 256 -18.24 15.00 12.27
N GLU A 257 -17.36 14.90 11.27
CA GLU A 257 -17.37 15.83 10.13
C GLU A 257 -18.66 15.73 9.32
N LEU A 258 -19.19 14.52 9.11
CA LEU A 258 -20.50 14.33 8.46
C LEU A 258 -21.64 14.96 9.26
N ALA A 259 -21.64 14.81 10.59
CA ALA A 259 -22.64 15.43 11.46
C ALA A 259 -22.55 16.97 11.44
N LYS A 260 -21.34 17.52 11.38
CA LYS A 260 -21.08 18.96 11.26
C LYS A 260 -21.69 19.53 9.98
N VAL A 261 -21.44 18.92 8.83
CA VAL A 261 -22.02 19.35 7.54
C VAL A 261 -23.54 19.20 7.56
N ARG A 262 -24.07 18.11 8.12
CA ARG A 262 -25.52 17.90 8.26
C ARG A 262 -26.17 19.02 9.07
N LYS A 263 -25.62 19.33 10.24
CA LYS A 263 -26.10 20.42 11.11
C LYS A 263 -26.04 21.77 10.40
N LEU A 264 -24.96 22.05 9.66
CA LEU A 264 -24.82 23.27 8.88
C LEU A 264 -25.90 23.37 7.79
N LYS A 265 -26.19 22.26 7.11
CA LYS A 265 -27.27 22.17 6.10
C LYS A 265 -28.65 22.39 6.70
N GLU A 266 -28.94 21.81 7.86
CA GLU A 266 -30.20 22.00 8.57
C GLU A 266 -30.40 23.46 8.99
N THR A 267 -29.31 24.14 9.41
CA THR A 267 -29.35 25.54 9.86
C THR A 267 -29.44 26.52 8.69
N HIS A 268 -28.70 26.27 7.61
CA HIS A 268 -28.59 27.17 6.45
C HIS A 268 -28.79 26.43 5.12
N PRO A 269 -29.99 25.86 4.87
CA PRO A 269 -30.20 24.91 3.77
C PRO A 269 -29.95 25.53 2.38
N LYS A 270 -30.39 26.77 2.16
CA LYS A 270 -30.20 27.45 0.87
C LYS A 270 -28.71 27.64 0.56
N LEU A 271 -27.94 28.15 1.52
CA LEU A 271 -26.51 28.40 1.37
C LEU A 271 -25.75 27.08 1.15
N VAL A 272 -25.98 26.09 2.00
CA VAL A 272 -25.27 24.82 1.91
C VAL A 272 -25.63 24.08 0.63
N ASN A 273 -26.89 24.08 0.20
CA ASN A 273 -27.26 23.48 -1.09
C ASN A 273 -26.53 24.17 -2.27
N THR A 274 -26.37 25.50 -2.26
CA THR A 274 -25.56 26.19 -3.28
C THR A 274 -24.09 25.76 -3.28
N ILE A 275 -23.50 25.54 -2.10
CA ILE A 275 -22.14 24.99 -1.99
C ILE A 275 -22.09 23.57 -2.58
N LEU A 276 -23.02 22.69 -2.19
CA LEU A 276 -23.09 21.30 -2.67
C LEU A 276 -23.33 21.23 -4.18
N ASP A 277 -24.18 22.09 -4.73
CA ASP A 277 -24.41 22.22 -6.18
C ASP A 277 -23.16 22.72 -6.90
N SER A 278 -22.38 23.61 -6.27
CA SER A 278 -21.12 24.09 -6.84
C SER A 278 -20.05 23.00 -6.85
N MET A 279 -19.98 22.18 -5.79
CA MET A 279 -19.08 21.01 -5.75
C MET A 279 -19.45 20.00 -6.84
N ASP A 280 -20.74 19.77 -7.09
CA ASP A 280 -21.21 18.91 -8.18
C ASP A 280 -20.79 19.42 -9.55
N LYS A 281 -20.90 20.74 -9.79
CA LYS A 281 -20.40 21.38 -11.02
C LYS A 281 -18.89 21.21 -11.17
N VAL A 282 -18.13 21.37 -10.09
CA VAL A 282 -16.67 21.15 -10.10
C VAL A 282 -16.33 19.71 -10.43
N THR A 283 -17.02 18.72 -9.83
CA THR A 283 -16.81 17.30 -10.16
C THR A 283 -17.10 17.01 -11.63
N ASN A 284 -18.21 17.50 -12.17
CA ASN A 284 -18.56 17.27 -13.58
C ASN A 284 -17.58 17.98 -14.53
N ALA A 285 -17.17 19.21 -14.23
CA ALA A 285 -16.15 19.90 -15.02
C ALA A 285 -14.80 19.15 -15.00
N ALA A 286 -14.41 18.60 -13.85
CA ALA A 286 -13.19 17.80 -13.75
C ALA A 286 -13.31 16.50 -14.57
N ARG A 287 -14.46 15.82 -14.52
CA ARG A 287 -14.73 14.65 -15.37
C ARG A 287 -14.58 15.01 -16.84
N ASP A 288 -15.25 16.07 -17.28
CA ASP A 288 -15.27 16.47 -18.68
C ASP A 288 -13.83 16.78 -19.17
N ILE A 289 -13.02 17.50 -18.39
CA ILE A 289 -11.60 17.78 -18.73
C ILE A 289 -10.76 16.48 -18.79
N LEU A 290 -10.95 15.56 -17.85
CA LEU A 290 -10.18 14.31 -17.80
C LEU A 290 -10.55 13.31 -18.91
N GLU A 291 -11.73 13.46 -19.50
CA GLU A 291 -12.21 12.64 -20.63
C GLU A 291 -11.99 13.34 -21.99
N GLU A 292 -11.44 14.55 -22.03
CA GLU A 292 -11.15 15.26 -23.28
C GLU A 292 -10.07 14.56 -24.10
N ASP A 293 -10.35 14.36 -25.40
CA ASP A 293 -9.38 13.87 -26.36
C ASP A 293 -8.18 14.84 -26.44
N GLY A 294 -6.99 14.34 -26.09
CA GLY A 294 -5.75 15.11 -26.13
C GLY A 294 -5.32 15.73 -24.79
N PHE A 295 -6.04 15.46 -23.69
CA PHE A 295 -5.52 15.74 -22.34
C PHE A 295 -4.14 15.09 -22.16
N ASN A 296 -3.15 15.88 -21.73
CA ASN A 296 -1.79 15.40 -21.52
C ASN A 296 -1.34 15.64 -20.08
N GLU A 297 -1.10 14.55 -19.34
CA GLU A 297 -0.66 14.58 -17.94
C GLU A 297 0.73 15.20 -17.72
N LYS A 298 1.49 15.43 -18.79
CA LYS A 298 2.80 16.09 -18.76
C LYS A 298 2.72 17.58 -19.12
N ASN A 299 1.57 18.05 -19.60
CA ASN A 299 1.36 19.44 -19.96
C ASN A 299 0.91 20.24 -18.73
N GLU A 300 1.64 21.30 -18.37
CA GLU A 300 1.28 22.16 -17.24
C GLU A 300 -0.08 22.84 -17.44
N GLU A 301 -0.46 23.21 -18.68
CA GLU A 301 -1.73 23.89 -18.95
C GLU A 301 -2.94 22.96 -18.73
N ASP A 302 -2.83 21.70 -19.12
CA ASP A 302 -3.87 20.69 -18.87
C ASP A 302 -3.98 20.37 -17.37
N LEU A 303 -2.84 20.21 -16.69
CA LEU A 303 -2.80 20.02 -15.24
C LEU A 303 -3.33 21.24 -14.48
N LEU A 304 -3.08 22.45 -14.96
CA LEU A 304 -3.59 23.70 -14.38
C LEU A 304 -5.12 23.71 -14.37
N ARG A 305 -5.78 23.27 -15.45
CA ARG A 305 -7.26 23.21 -15.51
C ARG A 305 -7.84 22.33 -14.41
N ILE A 306 -7.22 21.18 -14.13
CA ILE A 306 -7.62 20.30 -13.01
C ILE A 306 -7.22 20.89 -11.65
N GLY A 307 -6.02 21.46 -11.56
CA GLY A 307 -5.50 22.08 -10.34
C GLY A 307 -6.33 23.26 -9.85
N GLU A 308 -6.85 24.09 -10.76
CA GLU A 308 -7.78 25.16 -10.44
C GLU A 308 -9.08 24.63 -9.84
N LEU A 309 -9.63 23.55 -10.41
CA LEU A 309 -10.79 22.86 -9.86
C LEU A 309 -10.50 22.26 -8.48
N MET A 310 -9.31 21.70 -8.25
CA MET A 310 -8.90 21.21 -6.92
C MET A 310 -8.88 22.34 -5.89
N ARG A 311 -8.33 23.50 -6.26
CA ARG A 311 -8.29 24.71 -5.41
C ARG A 311 -9.70 25.22 -5.10
N VAL A 312 -10.58 25.28 -6.10
CA VAL A 312 -12.00 25.68 -5.91
C VAL A 312 -12.72 24.69 -5.00
N ASN A 313 -12.56 23.38 -5.22
CA ASN A 313 -13.17 22.35 -4.38
C ASN A 313 -12.69 22.45 -2.92
N HIS A 314 -11.38 22.67 -2.71
CA HIS A 314 -10.85 22.89 -1.37
C HIS A 314 -11.48 24.11 -0.68
N GLY A 315 -11.63 25.23 -1.38
CA GLY A 315 -12.34 26.40 -0.85
C GLY A 315 -13.80 26.13 -0.47
N LEU A 316 -14.50 25.30 -1.25
CA LEU A 316 -15.87 24.86 -0.92
C LEU A 316 -15.89 23.96 0.33
N LEU A 317 -14.90 23.07 0.48
CA LEU A 317 -14.74 22.21 1.67
C LEU A 317 -14.42 23.04 2.93
N VAL A 318 -13.56 24.05 2.81
CA VAL A 318 -13.32 25.03 3.89
C VAL A 318 -14.63 25.75 4.25
N SER A 319 -15.44 26.12 3.27
CA SER A 319 -16.74 26.78 3.48
C SER A 319 -17.78 25.88 4.16
N LEU A 320 -17.71 24.56 3.97
CA LEU A 320 -18.49 23.57 4.74
C LEU A 320 -17.96 23.38 6.17
N GLY A 321 -16.81 23.96 6.49
CA GLY A 321 -16.17 23.88 7.80
C GLY A 321 -15.46 22.57 8.06
N VAL A 322 -15.17 21.76 7.03
CA VAL A 322 -14.54 20.43 7.22
C VAL A 322 -13.02 20.44 7.07
N SER A 323 -12.40 21.61 6.85
CA SER A 323 -10.93 21.71 6.87
C SER A 323 -10.38 21.78 8.31
N HIS A 324 -9.05 21.80 8.42
CA HIS A 324 -8.31 21.85 9.68
C HIS A 324 -7.03 22.69 9.52
N PRO A 325 -6.53 23.40 10.55
CA PRO A 325 -5.30 24.21 10.45
C PRO A 325 -4.10 23.45 9.88
N ARG A 326 -3.90 22.18 10.28
CA ARG A 326 -2.84 21.32 9.72
C ARG A 326 -3.00 21.03 8.22
N LEU A 327 -4.23 20.94 7.71
CA LEU A 327 -4.49 20.79 6.26
C LEU A 327 -4.22 22.10 5.52
N GLU A 328 -4.64 23.23 6.08
CA GLU A 328 -4.37 24.55 5.51
C GLU A 328 -2.86 24.85 5.48
N ARG A 329 -2.12 24.39 6.49
CA ARG A 329 -0.68 24.53 6.55
C ARG A 329 0.04 23.76 5.44
N ILE A 330 -0.34 22.51 5.17
CA ILE A 330 0.21 21.75 4.03
C ILE A 330 -0.06 22.48 2.72
N ARG A 331 -1.30 22.96 2.54
CA ARG A 331 -1.68 23.73 1.36
C ARG A 331 -0.85 25.00 1.23
N GLU A 332 -0.68 25.76 2.31
CA GLU A 332 0.13 26.99 2.33
C GLU A 332 1.57 26.71 1.90
N LEU A 333 2.19 25.67 2.45
CA LEU A 333 3.57 25.28 2.13
C LEU A 333 3.73 24.92 0.64
N ALA A 334 2.82 24.10 0.11
CA ALA A 334 2.82 23.69 -1.29
C ALA A 334 2.54 24.87 -2.24
N ASP A 335 1.55 25.72 -1.92
CA ASP A 335 1.17 26.89 -2.72
C ASP A 335 2.32 27.92 -2.75
N HIS A 336 2.95 28.21 -1.60
CA HIS A 336 4.02 29.21 -1.47
C HIS A 336 5.27 28.87 -2.31
N GLN A 337 5.64 27.59 -2.37
CA GLN A 337 6.77 27.13 -3.18
C GLN A 337 6.39 26.89 -4.66
N GLY A 338 5.10 26.91 -4.98
CA GLY A 338 4.58 26.62 -6.32
C GLY A 338 4.77 25.15 -6.70
N ILE A 339 4.56 24.23 -5.76
CA ILE A 339 4.73 22.78 -5.96
C ILE A 339 3.56 22.21 -6.77
N GLY A 340 2.36 22.71 -6.53
CA GLY A 340 1.16 22.10 -7.08
C GLY A 340 -0.11 22.66 -6.48
N TRP A 341 -1.22 21.96 -6.73
CA TRP A 341 -2.54 22.34 -6.24
C TRP A 341 -2.98 21.36 -5.16
N THR A 342 -3.14 21.88 -3.94
CA THR A 342 -3.42 21.06 -2.76
C THR A 342 -4.87 21.15 -2.34
N LYS A 343 -5.45 19.99 -1.98
CA LYS A 343 -6.74 19.90 -1.29
C LYS A 343 -6.74 18.79 -0.26
N LEU A 344 -7.64 18.88 0.71
CA LEU A 344 -7.91 17.73 1.58
C LEU A 344 -8.54 16.56 0.79
N THR A 345 -8.41 15.34 1.28
CA THR A 345 -9.13 14.17 0.74
C THR A 345 -9.86 13.39 1.84
N GLY A 346 -11.06 12.91 1.51
CA GLY A 346 -11.93 12.21 2.46
C GLY A 346 -12.69 13.14 3.40
N ALA A 347 -12.85 12.76 4.67
CA ALA A 347 -13.77 13.44 5.58
C ALA A 347 -13.35 14.86 6.00
N GLY A 348 -12.05 15.21 5.91
CA GLY A 348 -11.52 16.43 6.51
C GLY A 348 -11.32 16.32 8.03
N GLY A 349 -11.17 17.47 8.71
CA GLY A 349 -10.88 17.56 10.16
C GLY A 349 -9.46 17.11 10.56
N GLY A 350 -8.60 16.82 9.58
CA GLY A 350 -7.31 16.13 9.75
C GLY A 350 -7.12 15.10 8.64
N GLY A 351 -6.45 13.97 8.94
CA GLY A 351 -6.14 12.93 7.96
C GLY A 351 -5.24 13.43 6.83
N CYS A 352 -5.52 13.03 5.58
CA CYS A 352 -4.65 13.33 4.45
C CYS A 352 -5.09 14.51 3.58
N SER A 353 -4.10 15.17 2.99
CA SER A 353 -4.24 16.02 1.80
C SER A 353 -3.58 15.37 0.60
N ILE A 354 -4.03 15.79 -0.59
CA ILE A 354 -3.44 15.44 -1.87
C ILE A 354 -3.00 16.71 -2.57
N THR A 355 -1.81 16.68 -3.18
CA THR A 355 -1.25 17.77 -3.97
C THR A 355 -0.98 17.25 -5.37
N LEU A 356 -1.71 17.78 -6.36
CA LEU A 356 -1.41 17.54 -7.77
C LEU A 356 -0.14 18.30 -8.11
N MET A 357 0.95 17.59 -8.38
CA MET A 357 2.25 18.20 -8.60
C MET A 357 2.32 18.82 -9.99
N LYS A 358 2.92 20.00 -10.09
CA LYS A 358 3.30 20.59 -11.38
C LYS A 358 4.37 19.73 -12.06
N PRO A 359 4.47 19.78 -13.39
CA PRO A 359 5.64 19.23 -14.07
C PRO A 359 6.88 20.04 -13.66
N ASP A 360 8.05 19.40 -13.70
CA ASP A 360 9.36 20.05 -13.55
C ASP A 360 9.60 20.85 -12.26
N VAL A 361 8.93 20.48 -11.16
CA VAL A 361 9.23 21.07 -9.84
C VAL A 361 10.68 20.78 -9.47
N SER A 362 11.44 21.83 -9.14
CA SER A 362 12.85 21.67 -8.79
C SER A 362 13.05 20.84 -7.52
N GLN A 363 14.11 20.02 -7.51
CA GLN A 363 14.46 19.18 -6.36
C GLN A 363 14.74 20.00 -5.11
N GLU A 364 15.27 21.22 -5.24
CA GLU A 364 15.47 22.14 -4.13
C GLU A 364 14.16 22.53 -3.44
N LYS A 365 13.12 22.85 -4.22
CA LYS A 365 11.80 23.19 -3.68
C LYS A 365 11.17 21.98 -3.00
N LEU A 366 11.23 20.81 -3.63
CA LEU A 366 10.73 19.57 -3.03
C LEU A 366 11.46 19.26 -1.72
N SER A 367 12.79 19.41 -1.70
CA SER A 367 13.59 19.21 -0.49
C SER A 367 13.19 20.17 0.65
N ASP A 368 12.97 21.45 0.35
CA ASP A 368 12.51 22.44 1.34
C ASP A 368 11.09 22.11 1.85
N LEU A 369 10.17 21.72 0.97
CA LEU A 369 8.84 21.25 1.37
C LEU A 369 8.97 20.03 2.30
N TYR A 370 9.75 19.03 1.91
CA TYR A 370 9.86 17.79 2.64
C TYR A 370 10.49 17.99 4.01
N GLY A 371 11.52 18.83 4.12
CA GLY A 371 12.11 19.20 5.40
C GLY A 371 11.09 19.88 6.33
N LYS A 372 10.30 20.83 5.82
CA LYS A 372 9.25 21.51 6.60
C LYS A 372 8.12 20.56 7.01
N LEU A 373 7.72 19.65 6.12
CA LEU A 373 6.72 18.65 6.42
C LEU A 373 7.19 17.72 7.55
N GLU A 374 8.44 17.28 7.50
CA GLU A 374 9.04 16.43 8.53
C GLU A 374 9.18 17.17 9.87
N GLU A 375 9.70 18.40 9.86
CA GLU A 375 9.83 19.26 11.04
C GLU A 375 8.49 19.51 11.75
N GLU A 376 7.41 19.70 10.99
CA GLU A 376 6.06 19.92 11.53
C GLU A 376 5.29 18.61 11.83
N GLY A 377 5.96 17.46 11.73
CA GLY A 377 5.43 16.13 12.10
C GLY A 377 4.39 15.56 11.12
N TYR A 378 4.46 15.95 9.85
CA TYR A 378 3.66 15.35 8.78
C TYR A 378 4.31 14.08 8.26
N GLN A 379 3.49 13.15 7.76
CA GLN A 379 3.99 11.98 7.05
C GLN A 379 3.68 12.11 5.56
N ARG A 380 4.71 12.04 4.71
CA ARG A 380 4.57 12.16 3.26
C ARG A 380 4.64 10.80 2.57
N PHE A 381 3.96 10.72 1.43
CA PHE A 381 4.00 9.58 0.51
C PHE A 381 4.01 10.12 -0.92
N GLU A 382 5.04 9.75 -1.67
CA GLU A 382 5.09 10.00 -3.10
C GLU A 382 4.28 8.90 -3.79
N THR A 383 3.30 9.32 -4.60
CA THR A 383 2.39 8.39 -5.29
C THR A 383 1.93 9.01 -6.61
N SER A 384 1.21 8.23 -7.39
CA SER A 384 0.39 8.71 -8.50
C SER A 384 -1.08 8.41 -8.21
N VAL A 385 -1.98 9.06 -8.95
CA VAL A 385 -3.41 8.75 -8.98
C VAL A 385 -3.80 8.30 -10.38
N GLY A 386 -4.75 7.38 -10.52
CA GLY A 386 -5.13 6.80 -11.81
C GLY A 386 -4.35 5.54 -12.18
N CYS A 387 -3.71 4.90 -11.21
CA CYS A 387 -2.95 3.67 -11.43
C CYS A 387 -3.87 2.46 -11.75
N HIS A 388 -3.29 1.37 -12.23
CA HIS A 388 -4.04 0.15 -12.51
C HIS A 388 -4.56 -0.54 -11.24
N GLY A 389 -5.67 -1.27 -11.41
CA GLY A 389 -6.40 -1.97 -10.36
C GLY A 389 -5.66 -3.21 -9.89
N ILE A 390 -6.39 -4.29 -9.63
CA ILE A 390 -5.77 -5.53 -9.18
C ILE A 390 -4.70 -6.04 -10.16
N GLY A 391 -3.56 -6.49 -9.62
CA GLY A 391 -2.50 -7.17 -10.35
C GLY A 391 -2.19 -8.52 -9.73
N VAL A 392 -1.85 -9.49 -10.58
CA VAL A 392 -1.48 -10.86 -10.17
C VAL A 392 -0.13 -11.20 -10.79
N LEU A 393 0.82 -11.64 -9.97
CA LEU A 393 2.08 -12.22 -10.41
C LEU A 393 2.03 -13.74 -10.20
N TRP A 394 1.96 -14.48 -11.30
CA TRP A 394 1.77 -15.93 -11.29
C TRP A 394 2.65 -16.65 -12.33
N PRO A 395 3.62 -17.49 -11.92
CA PRO A 395 4.12 -17.67 -10.54
C PRO A 395 4.79 -16.38 -10.02
N ALA A 396 5.08 -16.29 -8.72
CA ALA A 396 5.75 -15.12 -8.12
C ALA A 396 7.23 -15.03 -8.52
N VAL A 397 7.51 -14.76 -9.79
CA VAL A 397 8.86 -14.70 -10.38
C VAL A 397 9.01 -13.34 -11.07
N LEU A 398 10.08 -12.60 -10.75
CA LEU A 398 10.33 -11.25 -11.29
C LEU A 398 10.89 -11.27 -12.72
N LYS A 399 11.62 -12.34 -13.07
CA LYS A 399 12.25 -12.52 -14.39
C LYS A 399 12.04 -13.93 -14.88
N ASN A 400 11.47 -14.09 -16.07
CA ASN A 400 11.24 -15.40 -16.68
C ASN A 400 12.47 -15.89 -17.44
N GLY A 401 13.64 -15.95 -16.76
CA GLY A 401 14.88 -16.59 -17.21
C GLY A 401 15.06 -16.81 -18.73
N GLY A 402 14.93 -15.76 -19.53
CA GLY A 402 15.08 -15.83 -20.98
C GLY A 402 16.56 -15.99 -21.39
N GLU A 403 16.84 -16.15 -22.69
CA GLU A 403 18.20 -16.34 -23.21
C GLU A 403 19.19 -15.20 -22.84
N ASP A 404 18.67 -14.03 -22.44
CA ASP A 404 19.45 -12.86 -21.99
C ASP A 404 19.61 -12.75 -20.46
N ASP A 405 18.97 -13.61 -19.66
CA ASP A 405 19.05 -13.55 -18.19
C ASP A 405 20.11 -14.53 -17.64
N ALA A 406 21.35 -14.06 -17.54
CA ALA A 406 22.50 -14.83 -17.04
C ALA A 406 22.36 -15.41 -15.61
N TRP A 407 21.28 -15.09 -14.88
CA TRP A 407 21.07 -15.45 -13.47
C TRP A 407 19.92 -16.44 -13.22
N GLY A 408 19.21 -16.90 -14.25
CA GLY A 408 18.01 -17.72 -14.08
C GLY A 408 16.87 -16.95 -13.38
N GLY A 409 15.63 -17.41 -13.51
CA GLY A 409 14.48 -16.66 -12.99
C GLY A 409 14.54 -16.43 -11.47
N MET A 410 14.28 -15.21 -11.02
CA MET A 410 14.30 -14.87 -9.59
C MET A 410 12.91 -15.05 -8.96
N GLU A 411 12.71 -16.16 -8.24
CA GLU A 411 11.50 -16.41 -7.45
C GLU A 411 11.45 -15.51 -6.20
N ILE A 412 10.27 -14.96 -5.92
CA ILE A 412 9.95 -14.22 -4.69
C ILE A 412 9.43 -15.23 -3.66
N ASP A 413 10.34 -15.71 -2.81
CA ASP A 413 9.97 -16.45 -1.61
C ASP A 413 9.45 -15.51 -0.50
N VAL A 414 8.87 -16.09 0.56
CA VAL A 414 8.30 -15.34 1.69
C VAL A 414 9.35 -14.49 2.40
N ASP A 415 10.60 -14.94 2.49
CA ASP A 415 11.65 -14.19 3.17
C ASP A 415 12.08 -12.97 2.37
N LYS A 416 12.22 -13.10 1.04
CA LYS A 416 12.43 -11.97 0.12
C LYS A 416 11.26 -11.00 0.16
N PHE A 417 10.01 -11.50 0.19
CA PHE A 417 8.82 -10.66 0.31
C PHE A 417 8.81 -9.85 1.60
N LEU A 418 9.19 -10.46 2.73
CA LEU A 418 9.26 -9.78 4.03
C LEU A 418 10.44 -8.82 4.14
N LYS A 419 11.56 -9.13 3.49
CA LYS A 419 12.76 -8.28 3.43
C LYS A 419 12.67 -7.19 2.36
N ALA A 420 11.67 -7.26 1.45
CA ALA A 420 11.47 -6.27 0.41
C ALA A 420 11.31 -4.88 1.04
N GLU A 421 12.04 -3.92 0.50
CA GLU A 421 12.07 -2.58 1.07
C GLU A 421 10.73 -1.87 0.89
N GLY A 422 10.17 -1.44 2.02
CA GLY A 422 8.93 -0.71 2.18
C GLY A 422 8.77 -0.30 3.64
N THR A 423 8.43 0.97 3.84
CA THR A 423 8.25 1.81 5.06
C THR A 423 9.19 1.66 6.27
N GLU A 424 9.81 0.52 6.56
CA GLU A 424 10.74 0.34 7.71
C GLU A 424 12.09 -0.33 7.37
N GLY A 425 12.27 -0.90 6.17
CA GLY A 425 13.52 -1.59 5.76
C GLY A 425 14.73 -0.67 5.54
N GLY A 426 14.52 0.64 5.41
CA GLY A 426 15.57 1.58 5.01
C GLY A 426 16.72 1.73 6.02
N ARG A 427 16.50 1.53 7.32
CA ARG A 427 17.54 1.82 8.35
C ARG A 427 18.70 0.82 8.33
N SER A 428 18.39 -0.47 8.22
CA SER A 428 19.40 -1.54 8.22
C SER A 428 20.11 -1.63 6.88
N LEU A 429 19.41 -1.39 5.76
CA LEU A 429 20.06 -1.37 4.44
C LEU A 429 20.91 -0.11 4.25
N HIS A 430 20.47 1.04 4.75
CA HIS A 430 21.28 2.27 4.72
C HIS A 430 22.59 2.10 5.51
N ARG A 431 22.53 1.56 6.74
CA ARG A 431 23.73 1.22 7.54
C ARG A 431 24.61 0.18 6.82
N TYR A 432 24.00 -0.82 6.20
CA TYR A 432 24.72 -1.83 5.42
C TYR A 432 25.51 -1.20 4.28
N TYR A 433 24.90 -0.34 3.46
CA TYR A 433 25.57 0.32 2.35
C TYR A 433 26.57 1.39 2.79
N GLN A 434 26.36 2.07 3.93
CA GLN A 434 27.36 2.96 4.53
C GLN A 434 28.65 2.22 4.88
N THR A 435 28.56 0.99 5.39
CA THR A 435 29.74 0.19 5.78
C THR A 435 30.26 -0.75 4.69
N ASN A 436 29.50 -0.92 3.59
CA ASN A 436 29.84 -1.81 2.47
C ASN A 436 29.67 -1.10 1.12
N PRO A 437 30.44 -0.04 0.83
CA PRO A 437 30.27 0.78 -0.38
C PRO A 437 30.52 -0.01 -1.67
N ALA A 438 31.46 -0.96 -1.68
CA ALA A 438 31.70 -1.84 -2.84
C ALA A 438 30.53 -2.81 -3.10
N SER A 439 29.84 -3.27 -2.04
CA SER A 439 28.62 -4.07 -2.17
C SER A 439 27.44 -3.27 -2.72
N LYS A 440 27.35 -1.97 -2.37
CA LYS A 440 26.36 -1.06 -2.97
C LYS A 440 26.56 -0.92 -4.48
N LYS A 441 27.79 -0.59 -4.91
CA LYS A 441 28.13 -0.46 -6.33
C LYS A 441 27.89 -1.75 -7.12
N PHE A 442 28.20 -2.91 -6.53
CA PHE A 442 27.90 -4.20 -7.15
C PHE A 442 26.40 -4.46 -7.31
N ASP A 443 25.61 -4.20 -6.26
CA ASP A 443 24.16 -4.39 -6.29
C ASP A 443 23.49 -3.43 -7.32
N GLU A 444 24.08 -2.25 -7.57
CA GLU A 444 23.60 -1.24 -8.53
C GLU A 444 24.05 -1.48 -9.98
N LEU A 445 25.31 -1.88 -10.20
CA LEU A 445 25.94 -1.92 -11.53
C LEU A 445 26.16 -3.35 -12.06
N GLY A 446 26.11 -4.36 -11.20
CA GLY A 446 26.48 -5.75 -11.52
C GLY A 446 27.98 -5.95 -11.80
N ILE A 447 28.45 -7.21 -11.85
CA ILE A 447 29.88 -7.54 -12.08
C ILE A 447 30.44 -6.88 -13.35
N THR A 448 29.65 -6.81 -14.42
CA THR A 448 30.08 -6.27 -15.71
C THR A 448 30.13 -4.75 -15.76
N GLY A 449 29.51 -4.06 -14.79
CA GLY A 449 29.50 -2.61 -14.67
C GLY A 449 30.52 -2.05 -13.66
N LEU A 450 31.25 -2.91 -12.95
CA LEU A 450 32.31 -2.48 -12.02
C LEU A 450 33.63 -2.29 -12.76
N ASP A 451 34.37 -1.22 -12.42
CA ASP A 451 35.74 -1.09 -12.86
C ASP A 451 36.66 -2.09 -12.13
N SER A 452 37.90 -2.22 -12.59
CA SER A 452 38.85 -3.19 -12.06
C SER A 452 39.21 -2.94 -10.59
N ALA A 453 39.08 -1.72 -10.08
CA ALA A 453 39.35 -1.38 -8.69
C ALA A 453 38.15 -1.72 -7.78
N ASP A 454 36.93 -1.38 -8.21
CA ASP A 454 35.69 -1.67 -7.51
C ASP A 454 35.37 -3.18 -7.50
N LEU A 455 35.68 -3.89 -8.59
CA LEU A 455 35.56 -5.34 -8.66
C LEU A 455 36.52 -6.03 -7.68
N ALA A 456 37.76 -5.53 -7.59
CA ALA A 456 38.73 -6.03 -6.62
C ALA A 456 38.32 -5.72 -5.17
N ALA A 457 37.79 -4.52 -4.90
CA ALA A 457 37.29 -4.13 -3.58
C ALA A 457 36.07 -4.97 -3.14
N TRP A 458 35.12 -5.21 -4.05
CA TRP A 458 33.97 -6.07 -3.80
C TRP A 458 34.38 -7.54 -3.56
N ALA A 459 35.26 -8.08 -4.41
CA ALA A 459 35.75 -9.45 -4.27
C ALA A 459 36.53 -9.64 -2.95
N ASN A 460 37.37 -8.68 -2.59
CA ASN A 460 38.07 -8.67 -1.31
C ASN A 460 37.07 -8.58 -0.15
N ALA A 461 36.09 -7.67 -0.17
CA ALA A 461 35.08 -7.55 0.90
C ALA A 461 34.26 -8.83 1.12
N LYS A 462 33.99 -9.60 0.05
CA LYS A 462 33.23 -10.86 0.11
C LYS A 462 34.05 -12.02 0.65
N VAL A 463 35.31 -12.15 0.21
CA VAL A 463 36.18 -13.30 0.53
C VAL A 463 36.92 -13.11 1.86
N LEU A 464 37.23 -11.87 2.25
CA LEU A 464 38.12 -11.57 3.38
C LEU A 464 37.61 -12.05 4.73
N ARG A 465 36.28 -12.08 4.94
CA ARG A 465 35.71 -12.63 6.18
C ARG A 465 35.82 -14.14 6.27
N GLU A 466 35.57 -14.85 5.16
CA GLU A 466 35.66 -16.31 5.12
C GLU A 466 37.12 -16.80 5.18
N VAL A 467 38.08 -15.96 4.75
CA VAL A 467 39.52 -16.19 4.98
C VAL A 467 39.91 -15.93 6.43
N ALA A 468 39.40 -14.85 7.03
CA ALA A 468 39.64 -14.53 8.44
C ALA A 468 38.99 -15.53 9.42
N SER A 469 37.87 -16.18 9.02
CA SER A 469 37.23 -17.27 9.78
C SER A 469 37.86 -18.64 9.53
N GLY A 470 38.72 -18.77 8.51
CA GLY A 470 39.40 -20.02 8.15
C GLY A 470 38.59 -21.00 7.30
N GLU A 471 37.50 -20.55 6.67
CA GLU A 471 36.53 -21.41 5.97
C GLU A 471 36.93 -21.77 4.52
N ILE A 472 37.72 -20.93 3.82
CA ILE A 472 38.02 -21.13 2.38
C ILE A 472 39.40 -21.78 2.09
N PHE A 473 40.43 -21.59 2.92
CA PHE A 473 41.80 -22.03 2.59
C PHE A 473 42.34 -23.13 3.50
N GLY A 474 42.72 -24.28 2.90
CA GLY A 474 43.29 -25.44 3.60
C GLY A 474 44.83 -25.49 3.68
N ASN A 475 45.58 -24.55 3.09
CA ASN A 475 47.04 -24.53 3.20
C ASN A 475 47.61 -23.10 3.39
N ALA A 476 48.66 -23.00 4.21
CA ALA A 476 49.26 -21.72 4.62
C ALA A 476 49.92 -20.92 3.48
N ARG A 477 50.18 -21.56 2.34
CA ARG A 477 50.79 -20.90 1.16
C ARG A 477 49.75 -20.06 0.42
N SER A 478 48.57 -20.63 0.18
CA SER A 478 47.46 -19.94 -0.49
C SER A 478 46.95 -18.75 0.32
N GLU A 479 46.85 -18.90 1.63
CA GLU A 479 46.47 -17.80 2.53
C GLU A 479 47.51 -16.66 2.49
N ARG A 480 48.81 -17.00 2.54
CA ARG A 480 49.89 -16.02 2.46
C ARG A 480 49.91 -15.29 1.11
N ASP A 481 49.57 -15.95 0.01
CA ASP A 481 49.52 -15.31 -1.31
C ASP A 481 48.27 -14.43 -1.47
N TYR A 482 47.13 -14.79 -0.88
CA TYR A 482 45.94 -13.92 -0.79
C TYR A 482 46.23 -12.63 -0.01
N TRP A 483 46.88 -12.73 1.16
CA TRP A 483 47.22 -11.54 1.95
C TRP A 483 48.23 -10.60 1.27
N LYS A 484 48.98 -11.07 0.25
CA LYS A 484 49.85 -10.20 -0.56
C LYS A 484 49.08 -9.39 -1.61
N THR A 485 47.89 -9.85 -2.02
CA THR A 485 47.08 -9.19 -3.06
C THR A 485 46.00 -8.28 -2.50
N VAL A 486 45.62 -8.44 -1.22
CA VAL A 486 44.66 -7.55 -0.54
C VAL A 486 45.31 -6.18 -0.31
N GLN A 487 44.83 -5.17 -1.03
CA GLN A 487 45.24 -3.78 -0.81
C GLN A 487 44.52 -3.19 0.41
N LYS A 488 45.26 -2.49 1.28
CA LYS A 488 44.76 -1.89 2.53
C LYS A 488 43.58 -0.93 2.31
N ASP A 489 43.54 -0.25 1.17
CA ASP A 489 42.51 0.72 0.82
C ASP A 489 41.20 0.07 0.31
N GLY A 490 41.20 -1.26 0.06
CA GLY A 490 40.05 -2.02 -0.41
C GLY A 490 39.30 -2.80 0.67
N VAL A 491 39.68 -2.67 1.95
CA VAL A 491 39.09 -3.44 3.06
C VAL A 491 38.25 -2.51 3.95
N PRO A 492 36.93 -2.70 4.04
CA PRO A 492 36.10 -1.86 4.90
C PRO A 492 36.46 -2.08 6.38
N PHE A 493 36.90 -1.01 7.05
CA PHE A 493 37.44 -1.05 8.42
C PHE A 493 36.46 -1.64 9.46
N ARG A 494 35.15 -1.58 9.19
CA ARG A 494 34.08 -2.33 9.86
C ARG A 494 32.94 -2.52 8.86
N SER A 495 32.53 -3.76 8.60
CA SER A 495 31.44 -4.05 7.67
C SER A 495 30.31 -4.80 8.39
N VAL A 496 29.06 -4.35 8.27
CA VAL A 496 27.90 -5.07 8.83
C VAL A 496 27.34 -6.08 7.84
N GLN A 497 26.60 -7.09 8.30
CA GLN A 497 25.95 -8.08 7.43
C GLN A 497 24.67 -7.53 6.79
N LYS A 498 24.28 -8.06 5.63
CA LYS A 498 22.99 -7.72 5.01
C LYS A 498 21.88 -8.34 5.87
N GLY A 499 21.06 -7.51 6.51
CA GLY A 499 20.12 -7.94 7.57
C GLY A 499 20.74 -8.03 8.97
N TYR A 500 21.81 -7.28 9.25
CA TYR A 500 22.44 -7.20 10.57
C TYR A 500 21.42 -6.86 11.66
N ASP A 501 21.36 -7.74 12.67
CA ASP A 501 20.59 -7.54 13.88
C ASP A 501 21.38 -6.61 14.82
N TRP A 502 20.72 -5.54 15.28
CA TRP A 502 21.34 -4.53 16.12
C TRP A 502 21.63 -5.04 17.54
N GLY A 503 21.12 -6.22 17.88
CA GLY A 503 21.40 -6.91 19.14
C GLY A 503 20.64 -6.30 20.31
N THR A 504 21.08 -6.64 21.51
CA THR A 504 20.53 -6.13 22.77
C THR A 504 21.48 -5.13 23.39
N ASP A 505 20.93 -4.16 24.12
CA ASP A 505 21.75 -3.30 24.97
C ASP A 505 22.30 -4.05 26.19
N ASP A 506 23.08 -3.35 27.01
CA ASP A 506 23.67 -3.81 28.26
C ASP A 506 22.65 -4.19 29.37
N GLN A 507 21.35 -3.98 29.12
CA GLN A 507 20.23 -4.40 29.97
C GLN A 507 19.39 -5.53 29.35
N GLY A 508 19.77 -6.04 28.18
CA GLY A 508 19.10 -7.14 27.49
C GLY A 508 17.86 -6.73 26.67
N ARG A 509 17.61 -5.44 26.45
CA ARG A 509 16.52 -4.95 25.59
C ARG A 509 16.99 -4.91 24.14
N LEU A 510 16.17 -5.43 23.22
CA LEU A 510 16.46 -5.39 21.78
C LEU A 510 16.54 -3.94 21.31
N ILE A 511 17.64 -3.60 20.63
CA ILE A 511 17.89 -2.24 20.15
C ILE A 511 16.85 -1.82 19.09
N SER A 512 16.17 -2.78 18.45
CA SER A 512 15.01 -2.56 17.57
C SER A 512 13.77 -2.02 18.27
N ASP A 513 13.69 -2.12 19.60
CA ASP A 513 12.49 -1.83 20.39
C ASP A 513 12.53 -0.44 21.02
N TYR A 514 13.52 0.38 20.67
CA TYR A 514 13.60 1.79 21.08
C TYR A 514 12.69 2.67 20.23
N SER A 515 11.97 3.59 20.88
CA SER A 515 11.15 4.59 20.20
C SER A 515 12.02 5.72 19.62
N LEU A 516 11.57 6.34 18.51
CA LEU A 516 12.28 7.45 17.82
C LEU A 516 12.70 8.58 18.78
N SER A 517 11.84 8.92 19.76
CA SER A 517 12.12 9.95 20.77
C SER A 517 13.26 9.59 21.73
N GLU A 518 13.51 8.31 21.98
CA GLU A 518 14.61 7.85 22.84
C GLU A 518 15.97 7.84 22.09
N PHE A 519 15.93 7.90 20.76
CA PHE A 519 17.12 7.93 19.89
C PHE A 519 17.57 9.36 19.54
N GLU A 520 16.62 10.29 19.36
CA GLU A 520 16.88 11.72 19.07
C GLU A 520 17.63 12.44 20.20
N ASP A 521 17.37 12.08 21.47
CA ASP A 521 18.05 12.67 22.63
C ASP A 521 19.55 12.31 22.73
N ARG A 522 20.03 11.30 21.98
CA ARG A 522 21.46 10.96 21.87
C ARG A 522 22.12 11.49 20.58
N LEU A 523 21.34 11.88 19.57
CA LEU A 523 21.84 12.33 18.26
C LEU A 523 22.15 13.84 18.18
N LYS A 524 21.59 14.66 19.07
CA LYS A 524 21.82 16.12 19.16
C LYS A 524 23.28 16.56 19.32
N THR A 525 24.21 15.63 19.50
CA THR A 525 25.64 15.91 19.69
C THR A 525 26.51 15.81 18.43
N LEU A 526 25.96 15.48 17.23
CA LEU A 526 26.79 15.08 16.08
C LEU A 526 26.43 15.70 14.69
N GLU A 527 25.48 16.64 14.59
CA GLU A 527 24.91 17.12 13.31
C GLU A 527 25.65 18.26 12.55
N GLU A 528 26.93 18.52 12.78
CA GLU A 528 27.61 19.70 12.20
C GLU A 528 28.30 19.54 10.82
N SER A 529 28.02 18.52 9.98
CA SER A 529 28.74 18.45 8.69
C SER A 529 28.06 17.78 7.48
N LEU A 530 27.70 18.65 6.51
CA LEU A 530 27.74 18.47 5.03
C LEU A 530 26.86 17.34 4.44
N VAL A 531 25.80 17.54 3.65
CA VAL A 531 25.44 18.48 2.54
C VAL A 531 26.43 18.48 1.35
N LEU A 532 25.86 18.26 0.15
CA LEU A 532 26.35 18.34 -1.25
C LEU A 532 26.80 16.99 -1.85
N GLY A 533 26.30 16.47 -2.98
CA GLY A 533 25.35 16.96 -3.99
C GLY A 533 25.29 16.02 -5.21
N LEU A 534 24.09 15.87 -5.79
CA LEU A 534 23.72 15.79 -7.23
C LEU A 534 24.72 15.14 -8.21
N THR A 535 24.42 13.97 -8.82
CA THR A 535 23.81 13.74 -10.18
C THR A 535 24.58 14.37 -11.36
N PRO A 536 24.44 13.96 -12.64
CA PRO A 536 23.65 12.87 -13.28
C PRO A 536 24.45 12.07 -14.35
N VAL A 537 23.83 11.05 -14.96
CA VAL A 537 23.43 11.08 -16.38
C VAL A 537 22.03 10.48 -16.47
#